data_AF-A0A832MN17-F1
#
_entry.id   AF-A0A832MN17-F1
#
_cell.length_a   1.000
_cell.length_b   1.000
_cell.length_c   1.000
_cell.angle_alpha   90.00
_cell.angle_beta   90.00
_cell.angle_gamma   90.00
#
_symmetry.space_group_name_H-M   'P 1'
#
loop_
_entity.id
_entity.type
_entity.pdbx_description
1 polymer ?
#
loop_
_entity_poly.entity_id
_entity_poly.type
_entity_poly.pdbx_seq_one_letter_code
_entity_poly.pdbx_strand_id
1 'polypeptide(L)'
;MRILKCLFVKDAFLKVHETWSFLIALITFNTVIIAFWDNFQLVFVGTNLLVKYIEMNVAFLIYVFLLCGLTLLRRDVQDALSVPLLFFPYILTPIYAVMLAWLRFPKALSFTIAFVHSIFLASEHDPLILSVRIFAYLGLLTVVRYWI
;
A
#
# COMPACT_ATOMS: atom_id res chain seq x y z
N MET A 1 -15.05 -11.66 -9.62
CA MET A 1 -15.76 -10.36 -9.55
C MET A 1 -15.85 -9.73 -8.14
N ARG A 2 -15.80 -10.48 -7.02
CA ARG A 2 -15.88 -9.88 -5.65
C ARG A 2 -14.69 -8.96 -5.30
N ILE A 3 -13.46 -9.35 -5.66
CA ILE A 3 -12.24 -8.59 -5.33
C ILE A 3 -12.18 -7.25 -6.07
N LEU A 4 -12.52 -7.21 -7.38
CA LEU A 4 -12.61 -5.97 -8.14
C LEU A 4 -13.70 -5.02 -7.61
N LYS A 5 -14.81 -5.55 -7.09
CA LYS A 5 -15.83 -4.73 -6.42
C LYS A 5 -15.29 -4.05 -5.14
N CYS A 6 -14.26 -4.59 -4.50
CA CYS A 6 -13.65 -3.99 -3.30
C CYS A 6 -12.93 -2.67 -3.59
N LEU A 7 -12.57 -2.36 -4.86
CA LEU A 7 -12.04 -1.05 -5.26
C LEU A 7 -13.11 0.05 -5.31
N PHE A 8 -14.38 -0.34 -5.48
CA PHE A 8 -15.47 0.60 -5.78
C PHE A 8 -16.61 0.57 -4.75
N VAL A 9 -16.70 -0.49 -3.94
CA VAL A 9 -17.78 -0.72 -2.97
C VAL A 9 -17.21 -1.07 -1.60
N LYS A 10 -17.40 -0.15 -0.64
CA LYS A 10 -16.93 -0.26 0.75
C LYS A 10 -17.41 -1.56 1.43
N ASP A 11 -18.67 -1.95 1.21
CA ASP A 11 -19.30 -3.12 1.83
C ASP A 11 -18.75 -4.47 1.35
N ALA A 12 -18.07 -4.50 0.20
CA ALA A 12 -17.44 -5.73 -0.30
C ALA A 12 -16.10 -6.01 0.40
N PHE A 13 -15.46 -4.96 0.93
CA PHE A 13 -14.16 -4.99 1.57
C PHE A 13 -14.21 -5.61 2.97
N LEU A 14 -15.27 -5.28 3.72
CA LEU A 14 -15.51 -5.73 5.09
C LEU A 14 -15.88 -7.21 5.20
N LYS A 15 -16.12 -7.91 4.08
CA LYS A 15 -16.55 -9.31 4.06
C LYS A 15 -15.45 -10.28 3.63
N VAL A 16 -14.24 -9.79 3.40
CA VAL A 16 -13.10 -10.62 2.97
C VAL A 16 -12.16 -10.82 4.16
N HIS A 17 -12.38 -11.91 4.89
CA HIS A 17 -11.57 -12.35 6.03
C HIS A 17 -10.72 -13.57 5.65
N GLU A 18 -10.05 -13.50 4.51
CA GLU A 18 -9.32 -14.64 3.95
C GLU A 18 -7.81 -14.43 4.07
N THR A 19 -7.07 -15.50 4.39
CA THR A 19 -5.60 -15.52 4.45
C THR A 19 -4.93 -15.08 3.15
N TRP A 20 -5.63 -15.18 2.02
CA TRP A 20 -5.19 -14.67 0.72
C TRP A 20 -5.01 -13.14 0.67
N SER A 21 -5.52 -12.40 1.65
CA SER A 21 -5.32 -10.94 1.76
C SER A 21 -3.83 -10.55 1.81
N PHE A 22 -2.99 -11.37 2.45
CA PHE A 22 -1.54 -11.16 2.50
C PHE A 22 -0.90 -11.28 1.12
N LEU A 23 -1.36 -12.23 0.30
CA LEU A 23 -0.88 -12.37 -1.08
C LEU A 23 -1.25 -11.14 -1.91
N ILE A 24 -2.46 -10.61 -1.73
CA ILE A 24 -2.91 -9.39 -2.42
C ILE A 24 -2.01 -8.20 -2.04
N ALA A 25 -1.69 -8.04 -0.76
CA ALA A 25 -0.78 -6.97 -0.30
C ALA A 25 0.60 -7.10 -0.95
N LEU A 26 1.16 -8.31 -0.99
CA LEU A 26 2.45 -8.58 -1.64
C LEU A 26 2.44 -8.30 -3.15
N ILE A 27 1.43 -8.79 -3.86
CA ILE A 27 1.27 -8.53 -5.30
C ILE A 27 1.19 -7.02 -5.55
N THR A 28 0.42 -6.32 -4.72
CA THR A 28 0.24 -4.88 -4.85
C THR A 28 1.54 -4.13 -4.63
N PHE A 29 2.28 -4.46 -3.57
CA PHE A 29 3.58 -3.86 -3.28
C PHE A 29 4.59 -4.06 -4.42
N ASN A 30 4.66 -5.28 -4.94
CA ASN A 30 5.56 -5.60 -6.05
C ASN A 30 5.15 -4.92 -7.36
N THR A 31 3.86 -4.79 -7.63
CA THR A 31 3.35 -4.03 -8.78
C THR A 31 3.81 -2.57 -8.72
N VAL A 32 3.77 -1.96 -7.54
CA VAL A 32 4.23 -0.59 -7.32
C VAL A 32 5.74 -0.47 -7.52
N ILE A 33 6.55 -1.38 -6.94
CA ILE A 33 8.00 -1.34 -7.13
C ILE A 33 8.38 -1.45 -8.60
N ILE A 34 7.79 -2.41 -9.33
CA ILE A 34 8.10 -2.64 -10.75
C ILE A 34 7.69 -1.43 -11.59
N ALA A 35 6.51 -0.84 -11.34
CA ALA A 35 6.04 0.33 -12.07
C ALA A 35 6.93 1.57 -11.87
N PHE A 36 7.63 1.65 -10.75
CA PHE A 36 8.54 2.76 -10.41
C PHE A 36 10.00 2.30 -10.36
N TRP A 37 10.35 1.24 -11.10
CA TRP A 37 11.68 0.62 -11.04
C TRP A 37 12.82 1.60 -11.30
N ASP A 38 12.66 2.50 -12.28
CA ASP A 38 13.67 3.51 -12.58
C ASP A 38 13.94 4.44 -11.38
N ASN A 39 12.89 4.85 -10.65
CA ASN A 39 13.03 5.66 -9.43
C ASN A 39 13.67 4.84 -8.30
N PHE A 40 13.33 3.55 -8.21
CA PHE A 40 13.95 2.64 -7.26
C PHE A 40 15.46 2.49 -7.51
N GLN A 41 15.88 2.37 -8.77
CA GLN A 41 17.29 2.34 -9.15
C GLN A 41 18.01 3.64 -8.77
N LEU A 42 17.37 4.79 -8.98
CA LEU A 42 17.91 6.11 -8.65
C LEU A 42 18.10 6.33 -7.14
N VAL A 43 17.23 5.78 -6.29
CA VAL A 43 17.38 5.88 -4.83
C VAL A 43 18.55 5.03 -4.32
N PHE A 44 18.80 3.88 -4.93
CA PHE A 44 19.75 2.87 -4.45
C PHE A 44 20.99 2.69 -5.34
N VAL A 45 21.45 3.79 -5.95
CA VAL A 45 22.62 3.79 -6.85
C VAL A 45 23.85 3.21 -6.15
N GLY A 46 24.59 2.35 -6.86
CA GLY A 46 25.82 1.74 -6.34
C GLY A 46 25.62 0.57 -5.39
N THR A 47 24.37 0.10 -5.21
CA THR A 47 24.07 -1.09 -4.39
C THR A 47 23.50 -2.24 -5.21
N ASN A 48 23.46 -3.43 -4.63
CA ASN A 48 22.82 -4.58 -5.26
C ASN A 48 21.29 -4.43 -5.17
N LEU A 49 20.67 -4.08 -6.30
CA LEU A 49 19.23 -3.85 -6.41
C LEU A 49 18.38 -5.06 -5.99
N LEU A 50 18.87 -6.28 -6.22
CA LEU A 50 18.15 -7.50 -5.88
C LEU A 50 18.10 -7.68 -4.35
N VAL A 51 19.21 -7.38 -3.66
CA VAL A 51 19.27 -7.39 -2.20
C VAL A 51 18.33 -6.31 -1.63
N LYS A 52 18.35 -5.09 -2.17
CA LYS A 52 17.45 -4.00 -1.72
C LYS A 52 15.98 -4.30 -1.97
N TYR A 53 15.67 -4.95 -3.08
CA TYR A 53 14.33 -5.42 -3.39
C TYR A 53 13.84 -6.46 -2.36
N ILE A 54 14.69 -7.41 -1.97
CA ILE A 54 14.37 -8.38 -0.91
C ILE A 54 14.20 -7.67 0.44
N GLU A 55 15.13 -6.80 0.82
CA GLU A 55 15.05 -6.02 2.08
C GLU A 55 13.74 -5.24 2.16
N MET A 56 13.31 -4.61 1.07
CA MET A 56 12.03 -3.89 1.02
C MET A 56 10.82 -4.80 1.18
N ASN A 57 10.81 -5.99 0.54
CA ASN A 57 9.74 -6.96 0.73
C ASN A 57 9.67 -7.45 2.18
N VAL A 58 10.82 -7.70 2.82
CA VAL A 58 10.89 -8.08 4.24
C VAL A 58 10.37 -6.95 5.12
N ALA A 59 10.81 -5.71 4.89
CA ALA A 59 10.34 -4.55 5.65
C ALA A 59 8.82 -4.33 5.48
N PHE A 60 8.31 -4.50 4.26
CA PHE A 60 6.87 -4.43 3.98
C PHE A 60 6.10 -5.52 4.72
N LEU A 61 6.57 -6.76 4.71
CA LEU A 61 5.95 -7.86 5.45
C LEU A 61 5.92 -7.59 6.96
N ILE A 62 7.03 -7.15 7.54
CA ILE A 62 7.10 -6.77 8.97
C ILE A 62 6.07 -5.68 9.27
N TYR A 63 5.95 -4.68 8.40
CA TYR A 63 4.96 -3.61 8.54
C TYR A 63 3.52 -4.14 8.49
N VAL A 64 3.19 -5.03 7.55
CA VAL A 64 1.87 -5.66 7.48
C VAL A 64 1.58 -6.49 8.74
N PHE A 65 2.55 -7.30 9.19
CA PHE A 65 2.41 -8.08 10.42
C PHE A 65 2.21 -7.19 11.66
N LEU A 66 2.92 -6.06 11.74
CA LEU A 66 2.72 -5.09 12.81
C LEU A 66 1.30 -4.53 12.81
N LEU A 67 0.76 -4.14 11.65
CA LEU A 67 -0.62 -3.65 11.55
C LEU A 67 -1.65 -4.73 11.91
N CYS A 68 -1.48 -5.96 11.43
CA CYS A 68 -2.34 -7.09 11.79
C CYS A 68 -2.28 -7.38 13.30
N GLY A 69 -1.08 -7.38 13.89
CA GLY A 69 -0.88 -7.62 15.33
C GLY A 69 -1.50 -6.53 16.19
N LEU A 70 -1.34 -5.26 15.82
CA LEU A 70 -2.02 -4.13 16.48
C LEU A 70 -3.54 -4.25 16.43
N THR A 71 -4.07 -4.75 15.31
CA THR A 71 -5.51 -4.99 15.15
C THR A 71 -5.98 -6.13 16.02
N LEU A 72 -5.23 -7.24 16.07
CA LEU A 72 -5.52 -8.43 16.87
C LEU A 72 -5.47 -8.16 18.39
N LEU A 73 -4.67 -7.19 18.83
CA LEU A 73 -4.63 -6.76 20.24
C LEU A 73 -5.89 -6.00 20.67
N ARG A 74 -6.67 -5.48 19.71
CA ARG A 74 -7.82 -4.60 19.98
C ARG A 74 -9.15 -5.14 19.47
N ARG A 75 -9.12 -6.05 18.49
CA ARG A 75 -10.26 -6.62 17.78
C ARG A 75 -10.02 -8.11 17.50
N ASP A 76 -10.97 -8.74 16.82
CA ASP A 76 -10.90 -10.16 16.49
C ASP A 76 -9.93 -10.50 15.34
N VAL A 77 -9.57 -11.78 15.26
CA VAL A 77 -8.70 -12.33 14.21
C VAL A 77 -9.23 -12.04 12.80
N GLN A 78 -10.55 -12.04 12.62
CA GLN A 78 -11.18 -11.75 11.32
C GLN A 78 -10.87 -10.32 10.83
N ASP A 79 -10.85 -9.35 11.74
CA ASP A 79 -10.47 -7.97 11.42
C ASP A 79 -8.99 -7.86 11.12
N ALA A 80 -8.12 -8.60 11.83
CA ALA A 80 -6.70 -8.62 11.53
C ALA A 80 -6.40 -9.18 10.12
N LEU A 81 -7.21 -10.11 9.63
CA LEU A 81 -7.06 -10.70 8.28
C LEU A 81 -7.52 -9.77 7.15
N SER A 82 -8.33 -8.74 7.43
CA SER A 82 -8.77 -7.77 6.41
C SER A 82 -7.76 -6.62 6.24
N VAL A 83 -6.91 -6.36 7.23
CA VAL A 83 -5.88 -5.30 7.20
C VAL A 83 -4.99 -5.32 5.95
N PRO A 84 -4.48 -6.47 5.46
CA PRO A 84 -3.65 -6.49 4.26
C PRO A 84 -4.39 -6.02 2.99
N LEU A 85 -5.73 -6.11 2.95
CA LEU A 85 -6.51 -5.59 1.82
C LEU A 85 -6.43 -4.07 1.75
N LEU A 86 -6.12 -3.36 2.84
CA LEU A 86 -5.96 -1.91 2.83
C LEU A 86 -4.90 -1.46 1.83
N PHE A 87 -3.98 -2.33 1.44
CA PHE A 87 -2.97 -2.04 0.43
C PHE A 87 -3.51 -2.18 -1.01
N PHE A 88 -4.66 -2.81 -1.22
CA PHE A 88 -5.18 -3.09 -2.56
C PHE A 88 -5.34 -1.84 -3.47
N PRO A 89 -5.78 -0.66 -2.98
CA PRO A 89 -5.88 0.55 -3.83
C PRO A 89 -4.55 0.98 -4.45
N TYR A 90 -3.42 0.59 -3.86
CA TYR A 90 -2.10 0.91 -4.41
C TYR A 90 -1.81 0.17 -5.72
N ILE A 91 -2.60 -0.85 -6.10
CA ILE A 91 -2.49 -1.48 -7.41
C ILE A 91 -2.82 -0.50 -8.54
N LEU A 92 -3.59 0.55 -8.24
CA LEU A 92 -3.95 1.61 -9.18
C LEU A 92 -2.90 2.71 -9.30
N THR A 93 -1.86 2.72 -8.45
CA THR A 93 -0.78 3.72 -8.47
C THR A 93 -0.16 3.91 -9.87
N PRO A 94 0.15 2.85 -10.65
CA PRO A 94 0.69 3.01 -12.00
C PRO A 94 -0.29 3.72 -12.96
N ILE A 95 -1.58 3.40 -12.85
CA ILE A 95 -2.64 4.02 -13.66
C ILE A 95 -2.76 5.50 -13.30
N TYR A 96 -2.78 5.84 -12.01
CA TYR A 96 -2.79 7.22 -11.56
C TYR A 96 -1.55 7.99 -12.03
N ALA A 97 -0.38 7.37 -12.04
CA ALA A 97 0.84 7.99 -12.52
C ALA A 97 0.78 8.32 -14.03
N VAL A 98 0.20 7.44 -14.85
CA VAL A 98 -0.04 7.70 -16.27
C VAL A 98 -1.03 8.84 -16.47
N MET A 99 -2.15 8.83 -15.75
CA MET A 99 -3.15 9.91 -15.83
C MET A 99 -2.57 11.27 -15.44
N LEU A 100 -1.78 11.32 -14.35
CA LEU A 100 -1.11 12.54 -13.91
C LEU A 100 -0.08 13.02 -14.95
N ALA A 101 0.67 12.12 -15.57
CA ALA A 101 1.61 12.47 -16.63
C ALA A 101 0.91 13.10 -17.84
N TRP A 102 -0.26 12.56 -18.26
CA TRP A 102 -1.07 13.16 -19.32
C TRP A 102 -1.57 14.56 -18.98
N LEU A 103 -1.90 14.78 -17.70
CA LEU A 103 -2.33 16.08 -17.18
C LEU A 103 -1.16 17.01 -16.80
N ARG A 104 0.10 16.61 -17.07
CA ARG A 104 1.33 17.36 -16.73
C ARG A 104 1.52 17.62 -15.23
N PHE A 105 1.03 16.72 -14.38
CA PHE A 105 1.27 16.73 -12.93
C PHE A 105 2.40 15.77 -12.52
N PRO A 106 3.03 15.97 -11.34
CA PRO A 106 4.05 15.07 -10.82
C PRO A 106 3.50 13.65 -10.58
N LYS A 107 4.19 12.64 -11.12
CA LYS A 107 3.82 11.22 -10.95
C LYS A 107 3.80 10.77 -9.48
N ALA A 108 4.61 11.41 -8.64
CA ALA A 108 4.65 11.17 -7.19
C ALA A 108 3.27 11.34 -6.50
N LEU A 109 2.37 12.17 -7.04
CA LEU A 109 1.02 12.36 -6.49
C LEU A 109 0.15 11.10 -6.61
N SER A 110 0.52 10.15 -7.47
CA SER A 110 -0.19 8.86 -7.59
C SER A 110 -0.23 8.09 -6.27
N PHE A 111 0.85 8.16 -5.47
CA PHE A 111 0.92 7.55 -4.15
C PHE A 111 -0.05 8.21 -3.17
N THR A 112 -0.24 9.53 -3.27
CA THR A 112 -1.20 10.28 -2.45
C THR A 112 -2.62 9.90 -2.79
N ILE A 113 -2.95 9.81 -4.08
CA ILE A 113 -4.29 9.39 -4.54
C ILE A 113 -4.60 7.97 -4.06
N ALA A 114 -3.65 7.03 -4.19
CA ALA A 114 -3.82 5.66 -3.70
C ALA A 114 -3.96 5.58 -2.17
N PHE A 115 -3.18 6.37 -1.43
CA PHE A 115 -3.28 6.44 0.03
C PHE A 115 -4.63 6.97 0.51
N VAL A 116 -5.12 8.05 -0.11
CA VAL A 116 -6.43 8.63 0.22
C VAL A 116 -7.56 7.62 -0.06
N HIS A 117 -7.53 6.93 -1.21
CA HIS A 117 -8.49 5.85 -1.49
C HIS A 117 -8.45 4.75 -0.44
N SER A 118 -7.24 4.39 0.01
CA SER A 118 -7.06 3.40 1.05
C SER A 118 -7.57 3.86 2.43
N ILE A 119 -7.47 5.15 2.76
CA ILE A 119 -8.07 5.71 3.98
C ILE A 119 -9.61 5.68 3.90
N PHE A 120 -10.20 6.03 2.75
CA PHE A 120 -11.65 5.99 2.59
C PHE A 120 -12.21 4.58 2.82
N LEU A 121 -11.50 3.55 2.33
CA LEU A 121 -11.83 2.15 2.59
C LEU A 121 -11.57 1.73 4.04
N ALA A 122 -10.56 2.31 4.69
CA ALA A 122 -10.21 2.08 6.09
C ALA A 122 -11.04 2.89 7.10
N SER A 123 -11.98 3.74 6.67
CA SER A 123 -12.67 4.70 7.56
C SER A 123 -13.50 4.05 8.69
N GLU A 124 -13.69 2.73 8.67
CA GLU A 124 -14.31 1.93 9.74
C GLU A 124 -13.30 1.14 10.61
N HIS A 125 -12.01 1.18 10.27
CA HIS A 125 -10.94 0.55 11.03
C HIS A 125 -10.49 1.43 12.21
N ASP A 126 -9.81 0.80 13.16
CA ASP A 126 -9.35 1.45 14.41
C ASP A 126 -8.50 2.72 14.14
N PRO A 127 -8.76 3.84 14.83
CA PRO A 127 -8.00 5.08 14.68
C PRO A 127 -6.48 4.92 14.91
N LEU A 128 -6.05 3.93 15.70
CA LEU A 128 -4.63 3.63 15.88
C LEU A 128 -3.99 3.06 14.60
N ILE A 129 -4.68 2.15 13.90
CA ILE A 129 -4.21 1.63 12.61
C ILE A 129 -4.06 2.79 11.63
N LEU A 130 -5.05 3.68 11.58
CA LEU A 130 -5.00 4.88 10.74
C LEU A 130 -3.79 5.75 11.07
N SER A 131 -3.51 6.00 12.35
CA SER A 131 -2.36 6.80 12.77
C SER A 131 -1.02 6.21 12.32
N VAL A 132 -0.80 4.91 12.53
CA VAL A 132 0.43 4.21 12.10
C VAL A 132 0.60 4.29 10.59
N ARG A 133 -0.50 4.14 9.83
CA ARG A 133 -0.49 4.25 8.37
C ARG A 133 -0.17 5.66 7.89
N ILE A 134 -0.68 6.70 8.57
CA ILE A 134 -0.33 8.09 8.28
C ILE A 134 1.15 8.34 8.55
N PHE A 135 1.69 7.89 9.69
CA PHE A 135 3.12 8.04 9.98
C PHE A 135 4.02 7.31 8.97
N ALA A 136 3.67 6.08 8.60
CA ALA A 136 4.40 5.34 7.57
C ALA A 136 4.33 6.06 6.21
N TYR A 137 3.19 6.63 5.84
CA TYR A 137 3.02 7.40 4.62
C TYR A 137 3.83 8.71 4.63
N LEU A 138 3.86 9.43 5.75
CA LEU A 138 4.72 10.61 5.92
C LEU A 138 6.20 10.24 5.77
N GLY A 139 6.62 9.10 6.34
CA GLY A 139 7.96 8.55 6.11
C GLY A 139 8.24 8.29 4.63
N LEU A 140 7.31 7.63 3.93
CA LEU A 140 7.43 7.37 2.49
C LEU A 140 7.53 8.67 1.67
N LEU A 141 6.76 9.71 2.02
CA LEU A 141 6.81 11.01 1.34
C LEU A 141 8.20 11.65 1.40
N THR A 142 8.97 11.44 2.48
CA THR A 142 10.34 11.95 2.55
C THR A 142 11.23 11.33 1.47
N VAL A 143 11.02 10.06 1.13
CA VAL A 143 11.76 9.33 0.09
C VAL A 143 11.26 9.70 -1.30
N VAL A 144 9.94 9.73 -1.49
CA VAL A 144 9.30 10.00 -2.79
C VAL A 144 9.43 11.46 -3.21
N ARG A 145 9.67 12.40 -2.28
CA ARG A 145 10.00 13.80 -2.61
C ARG A 145 11.23 13.90 -3.53
N TYR A 146 12.16 12.96 -3.43
CA TYR A 146 13.33 12.89 -4.31
C TYR A 146 13.02 12.31 -5.71
N TRP A 147 11.76 11.94 -5.98
CA TRP A 147 11.29 11.40 -7.28
C TRP A 147 10.52 12.44 -8.11
N ILE A 148 10.42 13.68 -7.62
CA ILE A 148 9.82 14.85 -8.29
C ILE A 148 10.92 15.61 -9.01
#